data_AF-A0A7S4RL36-F1
#
_entry.id   AF-A0A7S4RL36-F1
#
_cell.length_a   1.000
_cell.length_b   1.000
_cell.length_c   1.000
_cell.angle_alpha   90.00
_cell.angle_beta   90.00
_cell.angle_gamma   90.00
#
_symmetry.space_group_name_H-M   'P 1'
#
loop_
_entity.id
_entity.type
_entity.pdbx_description
1 polymer ?
#
loop_
_entity_poly.entity_id
_entity_poly.type
_entity_poly.pdbx_seq_one_letter_code
_entity_poly.pdbx_strand_id
1 'polypeptide(L)'
;SITFGRDFNQSLERLPLPSGLQRIAFGKDFNQSLENVPLPSGLQSIVFGCEFNKSLDKVPLPSGLQSIVFGDKFNQRLGNVAFPSGLRCIRFGLGFKQPLDDVRLPPGAEVSRPPP
;
A
#
# COMPACT_ATOMS: atom_id res chain seq x y z
N SER A 1 10.76 -4.36 11.51
CA SER A 1 10.04 -4.44 10.22
C SER A 1 9.76 -5.89 9.90
N ILE A 2 8.88 -6.18 8.94
CA ILE A 2 8.68 -7.50 8.35
C ILE A 2 8.93 -7.40 6.84
N THR A 3 9.64 -8.36 6.30
CA THR A 3 9.84 -8.52 4.85
C THR A 3 9.45 -9.94 4.46
N PHE A 4 8.47 -10.06 3.58
CA PHE A 4 8.03 -11.34 3.06
C PHE A 4 8.91 -11.79 1.89
N GLY A 5 9.13 -13.10 1.78
CA GLY A 5 9.94 -13.70 0.71
C GLY A 5 9.32 -13.47 -0.68
N ARG A 6 10.14 -13.62 -1.73
CA ARG A 6 9.76 -13.34 -3.13
C ARG A 6 8.42 -13.95 -3.53
N ASP A 7 8.22 -15.21 -3.18
CA ASP A 7 7.10 -16.03 -3.63
C ASP A 7 5.93 -16.03 -2.61
N PHE A 8 6.00 -15.21 -1.56
CA PHE A 8 4.95 -15.11 -0.55
C PHE A 8 3.69 -14.49 -1.15
N ASN A 9 2.61 -15.27 -1.21
CA ASN A 9 1.30 -14.83 -1.70
C ASN A 9 0.14 -15.37 -0.84
N GLN A 10 0.32 -15.40 0.48
CA GLN A 10 -0.68 -15.87 1.43
C GLN A 10 -1.42 -14.70 2.08
N SER A 11 -2.70 -14.90 2.44
CA SER A 11 -3.50 -13.89 3.13
C SER A 11 -2.92 -13.58 4.52
N LEU A 12 -2.99 -12.31 4.92
CA LEU A 12 -2.60 -11.85 6.26
C LEU A 12 -3.80 -11.71 7.22
N GLU A 13 -5.02 -12.01 6.79
CA GLU A 13 -6.26 -11.75 7.55
C GLU A 13 -6.22 -12.32 8.98
N ARG A 14 -5.59 -13.48 9.17
CA ARG A 14 -5.49 -14.17 10.46
C ARG A 14 -4.09 -14.12 11.07
N LEU A 15 -3.19 -13.34 10.49
CA LEU A 15 -1.83 -13.24 10.98
C LEU A 15 -1.73 -12.12 12.03
N PRO A 16 -1.41 -12.43 13.30
CA PRO A 16 -1.17 -11.40 14.30
C PRO A 16 0.12 -10.64 13.93
N LEU A 17 -0.04 -9.43 13.41
CA LEU A 17 1.09 -8.53 13.15
C LEU A 17 1.57 -7.90 14.47
N PRO A 18 2.89 -7.82 14.72
CA PRO A 18 3.42 -7.21 15.94
C PRO A 18 2.95 -5.76 16.11
N SER A 19 2.57 -5.36 17.32
CA SER A 19 2.09 -4.00 17.62
C SER A 19 3.13 -2.91 17.35
N GLY A 20 4.42 -3.21 17.53
CA GLY A 20 5.53 -2.31 17.23
C GLY A 20 5.98 -2.32 15.76
N LEU A 21 5.25 -2.97 14.85
CA LEU A 21 5.64 -3.08 13.45
C LEU A 21 5.48 -1.74 12.72
N GLN A 22 6.62 -1.15 12.34
CA GLN A 22 6.64 0.13 11.62
C GLN A 22 6.70 0.00 10.10
N ARG A 23 7.11 -1.15 9.56
CA ARG A 23 7.28 -1.36 8.12
C ARG A 23 6.94 -2.78 7.70
N ILE A 24 6.17 -2.89 6.61
CA ILE A 24 5.91 -4.13 5.89
C ILE A 24 6.45 -3.99 4.46
N ALA A 25 7.22 -4.98 4.01
CA ALA A 25 7.62 -5.10 2.62
C ALA A 25 7.18 -6.48 2.09
N PHE A 26 6.41 -6.47 1.03
CA PHE A 26 5.94 -7.68 0.36
C PHE A 26 6.91 -8.11 -0.74
N GLY A 27 7.06 -9.42 -0.90
CA GLY A 27 7.81 -10.01 -2.00
C GLY A 27 7.10 -9.85 -3.33
N LYS A 28 7.80 -10.19 -4.41
CA LYS A 28 7.38 -10.02 -5.81
C LYS A 28 5.94 -10.49 -6.05
N ASP A 29 5.58 -11.67 -5.57
CA ASP A 29 4.38 -12.39 -5.98
C ASP A 29 3.15 -12.10 -5.11
N PHE A 30 3.29 -11.26 -4.08
CA PHE A 30 2.19 -10.92 -3.18
C PHE A 30 1.07 -10.18 -3.94
N ASN A 31 -0.12 -10.77 -3.96
CA ASN A 31 -1.30 -10.20 -4.61
C ASN A 31 -2.59 -10.54 -3.84
N GLN A 32 -2.54 -10.45 -2.51
CA GLN A 32 -3.69 -10.65 -1.63
C GLN A 32 -4.30 -9.31 -1.19
N SER A 33 -5.61 -9.32 -0.91
CA SER A 33 -6.30 -8.14 -0.37
C SER A 33 -5.82 -7.83 1.05
N LEU A 34 -5.82 -6.55 1.41
CA LEU A 34 -5.58 -6.08 2.78
C LEU A 34 -6.88 -5.66 3.52
N GLU A 35 -8.05 -5.85 2.92
CA GLU A 35 -9.35 -5.38 3.45
C GLU A 35 -9.61 -5.86 4.88
N ASN A 36 -9.36 -7.14 5.15
CA ASN A 36 -9.57 -7.75 6.47
C ASN A 36 -8.29 -7.91 7.30
N VAL A 37 -7.20 -7.23 6.91
CA VAL A 37 -5.91 -7.39 7.59
C VAL A 37 -5.80 -6.37 8.72
N PRO A 38 -5.60 -6.81 9.98
CA PRO A 38 -5.43 -5.91 11.12
C PRO A 38 -4.04 -5.24 11.07
N LEU A 39 -3.91 -4.17 10.28
CA LEU A 39 -2.67 -3.40 10.17
C LEU A 39 -2.39 -2.68 11.51
N PRO A 40 -1.17 -2.80 12.06
CA PRO A 40 -0.85 -2.19 13.35
C PRO A 40 -0.87 -0.66 13.27
N SER A 41 -1.35 0.01 14.32
CA SER A 41 -1.48 1.47 14.36
C SER A 41 -0.14 2.20 14.22
N GLY A 42 0.96 1.56 14.63
CA GLY A 42 2.32 2.08 14.50
C GLY A 42 2.95 1.89 13.12
N LEU A 43 2.24 1.32 12.14
CA LEU A 43 2.76 1.07 10.80
C LEU A 43 2.94 2.39 10.03
N GLN A 44 4.16 2.63 9.56
CA GLN A 44 4.58 3.86 8.89
C GLN A 44 4.84 3.67 7.39
N SER A 45 5.20 2.45 6.96
CA SER A 45 5.53 2.19 5.55
C SER A 45 5.03 0.84 5.06
N ILE A 46 4.40 0.84 3.89
CA ILE A 46 4.03 -0.36 3.13
C ILE A 46 4.73 -0.31 1.78
N VAL A 47 5.45 -1.39 1.46
CA VAL A 47 6.06 -1.59 0.15
C VAL A 47 5.46 -2.84 -0.47
N PHE A 48 4.76 -2.70 -1.58
CA PHE A 48 4.18 -3.80 -2.34
C PHE A 48 5.17 -4.37 -3.36
N GLY A 49 5.05 -5.67 -3.61
CA GLY A 49 5.78 -6.34 -4.68
C GLY A 49 5.21 -6.06 -6.06
N CYS A 50 5.95 -6.52 -7.08
CA CYS A 50 5.64 -6.30 -8.50
C CYS A 50 4.22 -6.74 -8.89
N GLU A 51 3.72 -7.85 -8.35
CA GLU A 51 2.44 -8.47 -8.75
C GLU A 51 1.20 -7.86 -8.06
N PHE A 52 1.39 -6.99 -7.06
CA PHE A 52 0.26 -6.46 -6.29
C PHE A 52 -0.64 -5.58 -7.18
N ASN A 53 -1.91 -5.98 -7.31
CA ASN A 53 -2.92 -5.25 -8.07
C ASN A 53 -4.32 -5.39 -7.43
N LYS A 54 -4.40 -5.24 -6.11
CA LYS A 54 -5.67 -5.24 -5.36
C LYS A 54 -6.06 -3.82 -4.96
N SER A 55 -7.37 -3.55 -4.92
CA SER A 55 -7.90 -2.26 -4.49
C SER A 55 -7.59 -2.00 -3.02
N LEU A 56 -7.42 -0.72 -2.68
CA LEU A 56 -7.28 -0.26 -1.30
C LEU A 56 -8.56 0.38 -0.75
N ASP A 57 -9.66 0.42 -1.50
CA ASP A 57 -10.88 1.19 -1.15
C ASP A 57 -11.46 0.84 0.22
N LYS A 58 -11.33 -0.42 0.63
CA LYS A 58 -11.84 -0.94 1.90
C LYS A 58 -10.75 -1.32 2.90
N VAL A 59 -9.51 -0.92 2.61
CA VAL A 59 -8.38 -1.25 3.48
C VAL A 59 -8.30 -0.23 4.61
N PRO A 60 -8.36 -0.66 5.88
CA PRO A 60 -8.21 0.25 7.01
C PRO A 60 -6.74 0.67 7.16
N LEU A 61 -6.31 1.68 6.39
CA LEU A 61 -4.96 2.21 6.46
C LEU A 61 -4.73 2.89 7.84
N PRO A 62 -3.64 2.55 8.55
CA PRO A 62 -3.39 3.10 9.88
C PRO A 62 -3.06 4.59 9.82
N SER A 63 -3.50 5.35 10.82
CA SER A 63 -3.31 6.81 10.89
C SER A 63 -1.84 7.25 10.89
N GLY A 64 -0.94 6.38 11.36
CA GLY A 64 0.51 6.61 11.36
C GLY A 64 1.22 6.34 10.04
N LEU A 65 0.50 5.89 8.99
CA LEU A 65 1.12 5.54 7.71
C LEU A 65 1.62 6.79 6.97
N GLN A 66 2.90 6.76 6.60
CA GLN A 66 3.61 7.88 5.99
C GLN A 66 4.02 7.59 4.54
N SER A 67 4.20 6.33 4.17
CA SER A 67 4.66 5.95 2.84
C SER A 67 3.99 4.70 2.30
N ILE A 68 3.54 4.78 1.04
CA ILE A 68 3.08 3.63 0.25
C ILE A 68 3.90 3.59 -1.04
N VAL A 69 4.47 2.43 -1.32
CA VAL A 69 5.18 2.16 -2.58
C VAL A 69 4.50 0.99 -3.26
N PHE A 70 3.94 1.22 -4.43
CA PHE A 70 3.31 0.20 -5.27
C PHE A 70 4.32 -0.44 -6.22
N GLY A 71 4.11 -1.72 -6.53
CA GLY A 71 4.86 -2.42 -7.56
C GLY A 71 4.35 -2.15 -8.98
N ASP A 72 5.02 -2.74 -9.97
CA ASP A 72 4.80 -2.42 -11.38
C ASP A 72 3.42 -2.79 -11.93
N LYS A 73 2.73 -3.80 -11.39
CA LYS A 73 1.40 -4.19 -11.90
C LYS A 73 0.24 -3.43 -11.28
N PHE A 74 0.47 -2.56 -10.31
CA PHE A 74 -0.61 -1.84 -9.66
C PHE A 74 -1.25 -0.85 -10.64
N ASN A 75 -2.54 -1.07 -10.94
CA ASN A 75 -3.30 -0.22 -11.85
C ASN A 75 -4.77 -0.04 -11.42
N GLN A 76 -5.01 -0.04 -10.10
CA GLN A 76 -6.33 0.19 -9.51
C GLN A 76 -6.61 1.68 -9.33
N ARG A 77 -7.90 2.05 -9.41
CA ARG A 77 -8.35 3.40 -9.07
C ARG A 77 -8.17 3.65 -7.58
N LEU A 78 -7.92 4.91 -7.22
CA LEU A 78 -7.69 5.33 -5.84
C LEU A 78 -8.73 6.34 -5.33
N GLY A 79 -9.78 6.65 -6.12
CA GLY A 79 -10.75 7.70 -5.82
C GLY A 79 -11.55 7.46 -4.53
N ASN A 80 -11.72 6.20 -4.12
CA ASN A 80 -12.44 5.83 -2.90
C ASN A 80 -11.50 5.48 -1.74
N VAL A 81 -10.18 5.60 -1.91
CA VAL A 81 -9.22 5.24 -0.88
C VAL A 81 -9.14 6.33 0.17
N ALA A 82 -9.41 5.95 1.43
CA ALA A 82 -9.25 6.83 2.57
C ALA A 82 -7.77 6.88 3.02
N PHE A 83 -6.99 7.76 2.40
CA PHE A 83 -5.60 7.97 2.81
C PHE A 83 -5.50 8.68 4.17
N PRO A 84 -4.60 8.25 5.07
CA PRO A 84 -4.41 8.91 6.35
C PRO A 84 -3.76 10.29 6.16
N SER A 85 -4.14 11.26 7.00
CA SER A 85 -3.67 12.65 6.89
C SER A 85 -2.14 12.81 7.00
N GLY A 86 -1.46 11.85 7.63
CA GLY A 86 0.00 11.82 7.78
C GLY A 86 0.76 11.23 6.60
N LEU A 87 0.09 10.80 5.52
CA LEU A 87 0.74 10.20 4.37
C LEU A 87 1.53 11.26 3.60
N ARG A 88 2.84 11.02 3.42
CA ARG A 88 3.77 11.96 2.79
C ARG A 88 4.26 11.51 1.43
N CYS A 89 4.27 10.21 1.16
CA CYS A 89 4.90 9.66 -0.03
C CYS A 89 4.05 8.56 -0.64
N ILE A 90 3.70 8.71 -1.91
CA ILE A 90 3.09 7.69 -2.75
C ILE A 90 3.96 7.49 -3.98
N ARG A 91 4.41 6.27 -4.22
CA ARG A 91 5.18 5.93 -5.43
C ARG A 91 4.48 4.83 -6.20
N PHE A 92 4.34 5.04 -7.50
CA PHE A 92 3.76 4.07 -8.42
C PHE A 92 4.85 3.39 -9.26
N GLY A 93 4.66 2.10 -9.52
CA GLY A 93 5.45 1.37 -10.51
C GLY A 93 4.99 1.63 -11.94
N LEU A 94 5.67 0.99 -12.90
CA LEU A 94 5.56 1.29 -14.34
C LEU A 94 4.17 1.07 -14.96
N GLY A 95 3.34 0.19 -14.40
CA GLY A 95 2.03 -0.16 -14.94
C GLY A 95 0.88 0.73 -14.49
N PHE A 96 1.12 1.75 -13.65
CA PHE A 96 0.07 2.63 -13.18
C PHE A 96 -0.39 3.61 -14.28
N LYS A 97 -1.65 3.50 -14.68
CA LYS A 97 -2.27 4.28 -15.77
C LYS A 97 -3.59 4.95 -15.39
N GLN A 98 -3.99 4.90 -14.11
CA GLN A 98 -5.24 5.50 -13.66
C GLN A 98 -5.10 7.00 -13.43
N PRO A 99 -6.16 7.80 -13.67
CA PRO A 99 -6.17 9.21 -13.31
C PRO A 99 -6.07 9.36 -11.78
N LEU A 100 -5.48 10.47 -11.33
CA LEU A 100 -5.48 10.85 -9.90
C LEU A 100 -6.37 12.06 -9.61
N ASP A 101 -7.11 12.55 -10.60
CA ASP A 101 -7.86 13.81 -10.48
C ASP A 101 -8.99 13.71 -9.42
N ASP A 102 -9.57 12.51 -9.28
CA ASP A 102 -10.60 12.22 -8.28
C ASP A 102 -10.03 11.68 -6.95
N VAL A 103 -8.70 11.68 -6.78
CA VAL A 103 -8.06 11.09 -5.60
C VAL A 103 -7.87 12.13 -4.50
N ARG A 104 -8.45 11.84 -3.32
CA ARG A 104 -8.32 12.67 -2.13
C ARG A 104 -6.96 12.47 -1.47
N LEU A 105 -5.94 13.13 -2.01
CA LEU A 105 -4.57 13.07 -1.49
C LEU A 105 -4.42 13.91 -0.20
N PRO A 106 -3.64 13.43 0.79
CA PRO A 106 -3.31 14.22 1.97
C PRO A 106 -2.48 15.48 1.64
N PRO A 107 -2.62 16.57 2.40
CA PRO A 107 -1.86 17.79 2.17
C PRO A 107 -0.35 17.54 2.23
N GLY A 108 0.38 17.99 1.22
CA GLY A 108 1.83 17.84 1.14
C GLY A 108 2.32 16.43 0.79
N ALA A 109 1.42 15.52 0.39
CA ALA A 109 1.83 14.22 -0.11
C ALA A 109 2.57 14.35 -1.45
N GLU A 110 3.80 13.87 -1.49
CA GLU A 110 4.58 13.72 -2.71
C GLU A 110 4.11 12.48 -3.47
N VAL A 111 3.77 12.67 -4.75
CA VAL A 111 3.31 11.59 -5.62
C VAL A 111 4.28 11.41 -6.79
N SER A 112 4.93 10.25 -6.85
CA SER A 112 5.82 9.87 -7.94
C SER A 112 5.10 8.92 -8.89
N ARG A 113 4.94 9.34 -10.15
CA ARG A 113 4.44 8.50 -11.24
C ARG A 113 5.61 7.99 -12.10
N PRO A 114 5.46 6.84 -12.78
CA PRO A 114 6.40 6.47 -13.83
C PRO A 114 6.36 7.49 -14.98
N PRO A 115 7.46 7.63 -15.74
CA PRO A 115 7.44 8.41 -16.98
C PRO A 115 6.41 7.84 -17.98
N PRO A 116 5.86 8.69 -18.86
CA PRO A 116 4.89 8.29 -19.88
C PRO A 116 5.43 7.28 -20.89
#